data_AF-Q8VHK4-F1
#
_entry.id   AF-Q8VHK4-F1
#
_cell.length_a   1.000
_cell.length_b   1.000
_cell.length_c   1.000
_cell.angle_alpha   90.00
_cell.angle_beta   90.00
_cell.angle_gamma   90.00
#
_symmetry.space_group_name_H-M   'P 1'
#
loop_
_entity.id
_entity.type
_entity.pdbx_description
1 polymer ?
#
loop_
_entity_poly.entity_id
_entity_poly.type
_entity_poly.pdbx_seq_one_letter_code
_entity_poly.pdbx_strand_id
1 'polypeptide(L)'
;HVFNMLHDNSKPCTNLNGQGGSSRHVMAPVMAHVDPEEPWSPCSARFITDFLDNGYGHCLLDKPEAPLHLPATFPGKDYDADRQCQLTFGPDSSHCPQLPPPCAALWCSGHLNGHAM
;
A
#
# COMPACT_ATOMS: atom_id res chain seq x y z
N HIS A 1 6.02 -7.39 -7.01
CA HIS A 1 7.12 -8.38 -7.14
C HIS A 1 6.69 -9.75 -7.66
N VAL A 2 5.69 -10.44 -7.07
CA VAL A 2 5.25 -11.78 -7.53
C VAL A 2 4.93 -11.79 -9.03
N PHE A 3 4.22 -10.78 -9.52
CA PHE A 3 3.97 -10.53 -10.96
C PHE A 3 5.17 -9.92 -11.71
N ASN A 4 6.39 -10.33 -11.37
CA ASN A 4 7.65 -9.90 -11.97
C ASN A 4 7.98 -8.38 -11.92
N MET A 5 7.13 -7.56 -11.29
CA MET A 5 7.38 -6.12 -11.14
C MET A 5 8.65 -5.83 -10.32
N LEU A 6 9.43 -4.84 -10.77
CA LEU A 6 10.60 -4.29 -10.09
C LEU A 6 10.23 -3.06 -9.24
N HIS A 7 11.16 -2.57 -8.42
CA HIS A 7 10.99 -1.25 -7.80
C HIS A 7 11.06 -0.13 -8.85
N ASP A 8 10.30 0.94 -8.63
CA ASP A 8 10.18 2.07 -9.56
C ASP A 8 11.48 2.87 -9.76
N ASN A 9 12.42 2.78 -8.83
CA ASN A 9 13.76 3.38 -8.94
C ASN A 9 14.80 2.48 -9.64
N SER A 10 14.40 1.30 -10.12
CA SER A 10 15.30 0.41 -10.86
C SER A 10 15.60 0.98 -12.26
N LYS A 11 16.76 0.62 -12.82
CA LYS A 11 17.20 1.13 -14.14
C LYS A 11 16.17 0.92 -15.27
N PRO A 12 15.46 -0.23 -15.37
CA PRO A 12 14.40 -0.40 -16.37
C PRO A 12 13.23 0.56 -16.14
N CYS A 13 12.85 0.79 -14.87
CA CYS A 13 11.71 1.63 -14.52
C CYS A 13 11.98 3.12 -14.65
N THR A 14 13.20 3.59 -14.39
CA THR A 14 13.54 5.02 -14.55
C THR A 14 13.33 5.50 -15.98
N ASN A 15 13.48 4.62 -16.97
CA ASN A 15 13.23 4.94 -18.38
C ASN A 15 11.73 4.92 -18.71
N LEU A 16 10.97 3.98 -18.14
CA LEU A 16 9.54 3.80 -18.42
C LEU A 16 8.64 4.81 -17.69
N ASN A 17 9.01 5.19 -16.47
CA ASN A 17 8.25 6.17 -15.67
C ASN A 17 8.54 7.62 -16.08
N GLY A 18 9.58 7.86 -16.89
CA GLY A 18 10.02 9.19 -17.29
C GLY A 18 10.87 9.91 -16.23
N GLN A 19 11.57 10.98 -16.64
CA GLN A 19 12.33 11.82 -15.71
C GLN A 19 11.37 12.56 -14.76
N GLY A 20 11.57 12.37 -13.45
CA GLY A 20 10.71 12.99 -12.43
C GLY A 20 9.44 12.21 -12.09
N GLY A 21 9.37 10.92 -12.48
CA GLY A 21 8.29 10.04 -12.05
C GLY A 21 8.08 10.09 -10.53
N SER A 22 6.83 10.27 -10.13
CA SER A 22 6.41 10.31 -8.72
C SER A 22 6.79 9.00 -8.01
N SER A 23 7.17 9.07 -6.73
CA SER A 23 7.33 7.87 -5.88
C SER A 23 6.04 7.45 -5.19
N ARG A 24 4.88 7.97 -5.62
CA ARG A 24 3.55 7.71 -5.05
C ARG A 24 2.86 6.51 -5.71
N HIS A 25 3.59 5.44 -5.95
CA HIS A 25 3.07 4.19 -6.53
C HIS A 25 3.39 3.01 -5.62
N VAL A 26 2.66 1.90 -5.78
CA VAL A 26 2.82 0.68 -4.95
C VAL A 26 4.24 0.11 -5.00
N MET A 27 4.93 0.22 -6.13
CA MET A 27 6.27 -0.34 -6.33
C MET A 27 7.41 0.64 -6.01
N ALA A 28 7.13 1.73 -5.30
CA ALA A 28 8.17 2.57 -4.72
C ALA A 28 9.07 1.73 -3.78
N PRO A 29 10.40 1.97 -3.76
CA PRO A 29 11.34 1.17 -2.97
C PRO A 29 11.24 1.41 -1.45
N VAL A 30 10.52 2.45 -1.04
CA VAL A 30 10.27 2.82 0.35
C VAL A 30 8.77 2.94 0.52
N MET A 31 8.24 2.50 1.66
CA MET A 31 6.82 2.69 1.96
C MET A 31 6.49 4.18 1.93
N ALA A 32 5.73 4.55 0.90
CA ALA A 32 5.33 5.91 0.61
C ALA A 32 3.81 5.99 0.52
N HIS A 33 3.28 7.21 0.58
CA HIS A 33 1.88 7.45 0.29
C HIS A 33 1.61 7.18 -1.20
N VAL A 34 0.81 6.15 -1.49
CA VAL A 34 0.37 5.78 -2.84
C VAL A 34 -0.77 6.70 -3.27
N ASP A 35 -0.69 7.23 -4.49
CA ASP A 35 -1.77 8.01 -5.09
C ASP A 35 -2.95 7.09 -5.43
N PRO A 36 -4.15 7.28 -4.85
CA PRO A 36 -5.30 6.43 -5.14
C PRO A 36 -5.80 6.54 -6.58
N GLU A 37 -5.52 7.66 -7.29
CA GLU A 37 -5.91 7.84 -8.69
C GLU A 37 -4.94 7.15 -9.66
N GLU A 38 -3.68 6.95 -9.26
CA GLU A 38 -2.65 6.29 -10.06
C GLU A 38 -1.75 5.36 -9.21
N PRO A 39 -2.29 4.25 -8.67
CA PRO A 39 -1.56 3.41 -7.72
C PRO A 39 -0.39 2.65 -8.35
N TRP A 40 -0.46 2.33 -9.63
CA TRP A 40 0.59 1.58 -10.34
C TRP A 40 1.28 2.46 -11.36
N SER A 41 2.62 2.46 -11.34
CA SER A 41 3.42 3.21 -12.31
C SER A 41 3.34 2.61 -13.73
N PRO A 42 3.71 3.38 -14.77
CA PRO A 42 3.88 2.86 -16.13
C PRO A 42 4.83 1.65 -16.20
N CYS A 43 5.92 1.65 -15.42
CA CYS A 43 6.82 0.51 -15.32
C CYS A 43 6.11 -0.73 -14.76
N SER A 44 5.40 -0.59 -13.63
CA SER A 44 4.70 -1.69 -12.99
C SER A 44 3.67 -2.33 -13.92
N ALA A 45 2.86 -1.49 -14.58
CA ALA A 45 1.90 -1.93 -15.58
C ALA A 45 2.58 -2.66 -16.75
N ARG A 46 3.71 -2.16 -17.25
CA ARG A 46 4.44 -2.81 -18.34
C ARG A 46 4.94 -4.21 -17.96
N PHE A 47 5.53 -4.35 -16.77
CA PHE A 47 6.11 -5.62 -16.33
C PHE A 47 5.05 -6.70 -16.13
N ILE A 48 3.87 -6.38 -15.57
CA ILE A 48 2.80 -7.38 -15.43
C ILE A 48 2.20 -7.75 -16.80
N THR A 49 2.03 -6.80 -17.71
CA THR A 49 1.57 -7.08 -19.08
C THR A 49 2.52 -8.05 -19.78
N ASP A 50 3.82 -7.73 -19.83
CA ASP A 50 4.81 -8.62 -20.47
C ASP A 50 4.87 -10.00 -19.77
N PHE A 51 4.70 -10.06 -18.44
CA PHE A 51 4.68 -11.33 -17.71
C PHE A 51 3.48 -12.21 -18.11
N LEU A 52 2.28 -11.63 -18.21
CA LEU A 52 1.08 -12.37 -18.56
C LEU A 52 1.06 -12.75 -20.06
N ASP A 53 1.46 -11.83 -20.95
CA ASP A 53 1.51 -12.06 -22.40
C ASP A 53 2.48 -13.18 -22.78
N ASN A 54 3.55 -13.37 -22.01
CA ASN A 54 4.48 -14.48 -22.18
C ASN A 54 3.99 -15.82 -21.58
N GLY A 55 2.75 -15.88 -21.08
CA GLY A 55 2.13 -17.12 -20.58
C GLY A 55 2.53 -17.53 -19.17
N TYR A 56 3.26 -16.69 -18.42
CA TYR A 56 3.65 -17.02 -17.04
C TYR A 56 2.48 -17.01 -16.05
N GLY A 57 1.34 -16.42 -16.44
CA GLY A 57 0.09 -16.44 -15.67
C GLY A 57 -0.88 -17.58 -16.02
N HIS A 58 -0.46 -18.61 -16.75
CA HIS A 58 -1.37 -19.68 -17.20
C HIS A 58 -2.15 -20.37 -16.08
N CYS A 59 -1.57 -20.45 -14.88
CA CYS A 59 -2.21 -21.02 -13.68
C CYS A 59 -3.19 -20.08 -12.97
N LEU A 60 -3.48 -18.91 -13.52
CA LEU A 60 -4.44 -17.93 -12.98
C LEU A 60 -5.75 -17.91 -13.77
N LEU A 61 -5.93 -18.85 -14.70
CA LEU A 61 -7.07 -18.91 -15.62
C LEU A 61 -8.25 -19.68 -15.05
N ASP A 62 -8.04 -20.53 -14.05
CA ASP A 62 -9.11 -21.25 -13.35
C ASP A 62 -9.76 -20.37 -12.29
N LYS A 63 -11.10 -20.29 -12.34
CA LYS A 63 -11.90 -19.56 -11.35
C LYS A 63 -12.05 -20.42 -10.09
N PRO A 64 -11.81 -19.89 -8.87
CA PRO A 64 -12.01 -20.66 -7.64
C PRO A 64 -13.49 -21.01 -7.42
N GLU A 65 -13.76 -22.21 -6.91
CA GLU A 65 -15.12 -22.72 -6.68
C GLU A 65 -15.84 -22.01 -5.52
N ALA A 66 -15.11 -21.71 -4.44
CA ALA A 66 -15.67 -21.14 -3.21
C ALA A 66 -14.76 -20.04 -2.63
N PRO A 67 -14.68 -18.86 -3.28
CA PRO A 67 -13.94 -17.74 -2.73
C PRO A 67 -14.65 -17.17 -1.49
N LEU A 68 -13.87 -16.77 -0.48
CA LEU A 68 -14.40 -16.05 0.67
C LEU A 68 -14.92 -14.68 0.24
N HIS A 69 -16.03 -14.24 0.84
CA HIS A 69 -16.54 -12.88 0.63
C HIS A 69 -15.63 -11.86 1.33
N LEU A 70 -15.08 -10.94 0.55
CA LEU A 70 -14.32 -9.81 1.08
C LEU A 70 -15.27 -8.66 1.47
N PRO A 71 -14.99 -7.91 2.55
CA PRO A 71 -15.77 -6.73 2.92
C PRO A 71 -15.78 -5.68 1.81
N ALA A 72 -16.95 -5.09 1.55
CA ALA A 72 -17.10 -3.97 0.62
C ALA A 72 -17.10 -2.59 1.32
N THR A 73 -17.01 -2.59 2.66
CA THR A 73 -16.90 -1.40 3.50
C THR A 73 -15.51 -0.80 3.41
N PHE A 74 -15.41 0.53 3.55
CA PHE A 74 -14.12 1.17 3.68
C PHE A 74 -13.45 0.75 5.00
N PRO A 75 -12.14 0.44 5.03
CA PRO A 75 -11.46 0.01 6.24
C PRO A 75 -11.63 0.99 7.42
N GLY A 76 -11.70 2.29 7.16
CA GLY A 76 -11.93 3.31 8.20
C GLY A 76 -13.32 3.29 8.85
N LYS A 77 -14.28 2.53 8.30
CA LYS A 77 -15.57 2.24 8.96
C LYS A 77 -15.50 1.03 9.87
N ASP A 78 -14.72 0.03 9.47
CA ASP A 78 -14.55 -1.22 10.22
C ASP A 78 -13.55 -1.06 11.37
N TYR A 79 -12.56 -0.18 11.19
CA TYR A 79 -11.52 0.15 12.15
C TYR A 79 -11.39 1.67 12.26
N ASP A 80 -11.91 2.25 13.34
CA ASP A 80 -11.74 3.67 13.65
C ASP A 80 -10.27 4.03 13.96
N ALA A 81 -10.00 5.32 14.20
CA ALA A 81 -8.63 5.81 14.40
C ALA A 81 -7.94 5.18 15.62
N ASP A 82 -8.67 4.98 16.73
CA ASP A 82 -8.15 4.31 17.92
C ASP A 82 -7.80 2.85 17.60
N ARG A 83 -8.68 2.14 16.90
CA ARG A 83 -8.44 0.76 16.51
C ARG A 83 -7.26 0.62 15.55
N GLN A 84 -7.08 1.55 14.62
CA GLN A 84 -5.89 1.57 13.74
C GLN A 84 -4.59 1.79 14.53
N CYS A 85 -4.61 2.65 15.56
CA CYS A 85 -3.48 2.80 16.48
C CYS A 85 -3.19 1.50 17.24
N GLN A 86 -4.22 0.83 17.75
CA GLN A 86 -4.06 -0.44 18.46
C GLN A 86 -3.47 -1.54 17.59
N LEU A 87 -3.87 -1.62 16.32
CA LEU A 87 -3.34 -2.58 15.35
C LEU A 87 -1.85 -2.31 15.01
N THR A 88 -1.41 -1.06 15.11
CA THR A 88 -0.06 -0.64 14.73
C THR A 88 0.92 -0.69 15.90
N PHE A 89 0.51 -0.21 17.08
CA PHE A 89 1.38 0.00 18.24
C PHE A 89 0.99 -0.80 19.48
N GLY A 90 -0.10 -1.58 19.44
CA GLY A 90 -0.55 -2.45 20.52
C GLY A 90 -1.79 -1.95 21.26
N PRO A 91 -2.45 -2.80 22.07
CA PRO A 91 -3.79 -2.55 22.62
C PRO A 91 -3.92 -1.32 23.52
N ASP A 92 -2.81 -0.85 24.11
CA ASP A 92 -2.78 0.32 24.99
C ASP A 92 -2.62 1.65 24.23
N SER A 93 -2.45 1.61 22.90
CA SER A 93 -2.28 2.80 22.06
C SER A 93 -3.64 3.40 21.65
N SER A 94 -3.71 4.73 21.60
CA SER A 94 -4.89 5.52 21.25
C SER A 94 -4.55 6.59 20.22
N HIS A 95 -5.55 7.11 19.50
CA HIS A 95 -5.38 8.16 18.50
C HIS A 95 -5.05 9.51 19.13
N CYS A 96 -4.14 10.27 18.50
CA CYS A 96 -3.77 11.64 18.83
C CYS A 96 -4.44 12.64 17.85
N PRO A 97 -5.68 13.10 18.09
CA PRO A 97 -6.51 13.80 17.09
C PRO A 97 -6.09 15.24 16.77
N GLN A 98 -5.17 15.81 17.56
CA GLN A 98 -4.88 17.25 17.54
C GLN A 98 -3.85 17.65 16.47
N LEU A 99 -3.33 16.69 15.69
CA LEU A 99 -2.17 16.88 14.81
C LEU A 99 -2.62 17.12 13.34
N PRO A 100 -2.46 18.34 12.79
CA PRO A 100 -2.82 18.65 11.42
C PRO A 100 -1.71 18.29 10.40
N PRO A 101 -2.04 18.14 9.09
CA PRO A 101 -3.38 18.11 8.53
C PRO A 101 -4.05 16.74 8.75
N PRO A 102 -5.41 16.69 8.83
CA PRO A 102 -6.11 15.43 8.97
C PRO A 102 -5.83 14.50 7.78
N CYS A 103 -5.90 13.19 8.03
CA CYS A 103 -5.73 12.10 7.05
C CYS A 103 -4.33 11.91 6.45
N ALA A 104 -3.37 12.81 6.70
CA ALA A 104 -2.03 12.69 6.13
C ALA A 104 -1.14 11.66 6.84
N ALA A 105 -1.26 11.56 8.16
CA ALA A 105 -0.54 10.60 8.99
C ALA A 105 -1.39 10.19 10.20
N LEU A 106 -1.28 8.92 10.59
CA LEU A 106 -1.90 8.41 11.81
C LEU A 106 -0.94 8.60 12.97
N TRP A 107 -1.33 9.42 13.95
CA TRP A 107 -0.56 9.68 15.16
C TRP A 107 -1.18 8.93 16.33
N CYS A 108 -0.36 8.19 17.06
CA CYS A 108 -0.81 7.29 18.12
C CYS A 108 0.01 7.49 19.38
N SER A 109 -0.64 7.31 20.53
CA SER A 109 0.00 7.43 21.83
C SER A 109 0.94 6.26 22.10
N GLY A 110 1.95 6.54 22.94
CA GLY A 110 2.90 5.54 23.41
C GLY A 110 3.37 5.85 24.82
N HIS A 111 4.32 5.07 25.32
CA HIS A 111 4.96 5.33 26.59
C HIS A 111 6.47 5.39 26.44
N LEU A 112 7.09 6.44 26.98
CA LEU A 112 8.55 6.53 27.13
C LEU A 112 8.87 6.64 28.61
N ASN A 113 9.62 5.67 29.15
CA ASN A 113 9.95 5.61 30.58
C ASN A 113 8.71 5.71 31.50
N GLY A 114 7.61 5.04 31.12
CA GLY A 114 6.36 5.03 31.88
C GLY A 114 5.51 6.31 31.77
N HIS A 115 5.95 7.31 31.00
CA HIS A 115 5.18 8.53 30.74
C HIS A 115 4.46 8.40 29.41
N ALA A 116 3.16 8.73 29.39
CA ALA A 116 2.36 8.81 28.18
C ALA A 116 2.90 9.91 27.26
N MET A 117 3.07 9.58 25.99
CA MET A 117 3.55 10.44 24.90
C MET A 117 2.48 10.52 23.82
#